data_AF-A0A930JUM3-F1
#
_entry.id   AF-A0A930JUM3-F1
#
_cell.length_a   1.000
_cell.length_b   1.000
_cell.length_c   1.000
_cell.angle_alpha   90.00
_cell.angle_beta   90.00
_cell.angle_gamma   90.00
#
_symmetry.space_group_name_H-M   'P 1'
#
loop_
_entity.id
_entity.type
_entity.pdbx_description
1 polymer ?
#
loop_
_entity_poly.entity_id
_entity_poly.type
_entity_poly.pdbx_seq_one_letter_code
_entity_poly.pdbx_strand_id
1 'polypeptide(L)'
;PNVKVIVTVSPIRYAKYGFHGSQLSKATLLLAADKLAQEEGEAVYYFPAYEIVNDELRDYRFYKADMLHPNDQAVEYIWERLVETCFSSEAKKFLEAWRPIKEALGHRPFNPDSEAYRLFMQKTKEKIQWLKQLYPDLELDE
;
A
#
# COMPACT_ATOMS: atom_id res chain seq x y z
N PRO A 1 20.22 10.26 -12.03
CA PRO A 1 19.59 9.72 -10.80
C PRO A 1 19.17 8.26 -11.03
N ASN A 2 19.51 7.33 -10.14
CA ASN A 2 19.12 5.91 -10.22
C ASN A 2 17.75 5.67 -9.54
N VAL A 3 16.77 6.51 -9.85
CA VAL A 3 15.41 6.40 -9.28
C VAL A 3 14.55 5.59 -10.24
N LYS A 4 13.83 4.60 -9.73
CA LYS A 4 12.76 3.89 -10.45
C LYS A 4 11.43 4.49 -10.04
N VAL A 5 10.57 4.80 -11.01
CA VAL A 5 9.24 5.38 -10.76
C VAL A 5 8.19 4.32 -11.02
N ILE A 6 7.27 4.14 -10.07
CA ILE A 6 6.11 3.26 -10.23
C ILE A 6 4.89 4.14 -10.48
N VAL A 7 4.21 3.89 -11.59
CA VAL A 7 2.96 4.56 -11.96
C VAL A 7 1.83 3.54 -11.87
N THR A 8 0.65 3.97 -11.45
CA THR A 8 -0.53 3.10 -11.38
C THR A 8 -1.80 3.89 -11.65
N VAL A 9 -2.81 3.22 -12.21
CA VAL A 9 -4.16 3.78 -12.34
C VAL A 9 -4.99 3.29 -11.14
N SER A 10 -5.60 4.22 -10.42
CA SER A 10 -6.45 3.87 -9.27
C SER A 10 -7.63 2.97 -9.71
N PRO A 11 -7.99 1.92 -8.94
CA PRO A 11 -9.16 1.09 -9.21
C PRO A 11 -10.51 1.75 -8.86
N ILE A 12 -10.50 2.95 -8.26
CA ILE A 12 -11.74 3.62 -7.83
C ILE A 12 -12.63 3.94 -9.03
N ARG A 13 -13.92 3.61 -8.91
CA ARG A 13 -14.96 3.97 -9.88
C ARG A 13 -15.39 5.42 -9.64
N TYR A 14 -15.08 6.30 -10.60
CA TYR A 14 -15.32 7.73 -10.42
C TYR A 14 -16.70 8.16 -10.93
N ALA A 15 -17.70 8.13 -10.06
CA ALA A 15 -19.10 8.35 -10.46
C ALA A 15 -19.48 9.82 -10.76
N LYS A 16 -18.67 10.82 -10.38
CA LYS A 16 -19.02 12.26 -10.48
C LYS A 16 -19.41 12.71 -11.89
N TYR A 17 -18.77 12.14 -12.92
CA TYR A 17 -19.05 12.43 -14.33
C TYR A 17 -19.75 11.26 -15.05
N GLY A 18 -20.33 10.32 -14.29
CA GLY A 18 -20.92 9.08 -14.79
C GLY A 18 -19.89 7.99 -15.10
N PHE A 19 -20.35 6.73 -15.11
CA PHE A 19 -19.47 5.57 -15.32
C PHE A 19 -18.85 5.54 -16.72
N HIS A 20 -19.54 6.02 -17.75
CA HIS A 20 -18.95 6.16 -19.08
C HIS A 20 -17.76 7.14 -19.07
N GLY A 21 -17.93 8.31 -18.45
CA GLY A 21 -16.85 9.28 -18.27
C GLY A 21 -15.68 8.73 -17.43
N SER A 22 -15.98 7.95 -16.39
CA SER A 22 -14.97 7.21 -15.64
C SER A 22 -14.16 6.29 -16.55
N GLN A 23 -14.82 5.46 -17.38
CA GLN A 23 -14.12 4.54 -18.28
C GLN A 23 -13.24 5.27 -19.29
N LEU A 24 -13.74 6.36 -19.89
CA LEU A 24 -12.94 7.17 -20.81
C LEU A 24 -11.70 7.76 -20.11
N SER A 25 -11.88 8.31 -18.91
CA SER A 25 -10.77 8.85 -18.12
C SER A 25 -9.74 7.78 -17.76
N LYS A 26 -10.18 6.58 -17.36
CA LYS A 26 -9.26 5.44 -17.10
C LYS A 26 -8.52 5.04 -18.37
N ALA A 27 -9.21 4.94 -19.51
CA ALA A 27 -8.57 4.62 -20.79
C ALA A 27 -7.49 5.65 -21.16
N THR A 28 -7.75 6.95 -20.97
CA THR A 28 -6.74 7.99 -21.17
C THR A 28 -5.53 7.83 -20.23
N LEU A 29 -5.77 7.55 -18.94
CA LEU A 29 -4.69 7.34 -17.97
C LEU A 29 -3.87 6.09 -18.29
N LEU A 30 -4.51 5.00 -18.73
CA LEU A 30 -3.84 3.77 -19.14
C LEU A 30 -2.95 3.99 -20.36
N LEU A 31 -3.46 4.68 -21.39
CA LEU A 31 -2.65 5.05 -22.56
C LEU A 31 -1.47 5.95 -22.20
N ALA A 32 -1.67 6.90 -21.27
CA ALA A 32 -0.60 7.77 -20.80
C ALA A 32 0.47 6.99 -20.00
N ALA A 33 0.05 6.08 -19.13
CA ALA A 33 0.95 5.24 -18.34
C ALA A 33 1.75 4.27 -19.22
N ASP A 34 1.10 3.63 -20.20
CA ASP A 34 1.74 2.74 -21.17
C ASP A 34 2.78 3.51 -22.01
N LYS A 35 2.38 4.66 -22.57
CA LYS A 35 3.30 5.52 -23.32
C LYS A 35 4.52 5.93 -22.48
N LEU A 36 4.30 6.37 -21.24
CA LEU A 36 5.37 6.79 -20.35
C LEU A 36 6.32 5.63 -20.02
N ALA A 37 5.79 4.44 -19.75
CA ALA A 37 6.61 3.25 -19.49
C ALA A 37 7.43 2.83 -20.73
N GLN A 38 6.87 2.97 -21.93
CA GLN A 38 7.59 2.68 -23.18
C GLN A 38 8.70 3.69 -23.47
N GLU A 39 8.43 4.99 -23.26
CA GLU A 39 9.40 6.07 -23.54
C GLU A 39 10.57 6.07 -22.54
N GLU A 40 10.29 5.81 -21.26
CA GLU A 40 11.30 5.82 -20.19
C GLU A 40 11.96 4.45 -19.96
N GLY A 41 11.47 3.41 -20.64
CA GLY A 41 11.98 2.04 -20.54
C GLY A 41 11.99 1.54 -19.10
N GLU A 42 13.12 0.98 -18.67
CA GLU A 42 13.21 0.40 -17.32
C GLU A 42 13.09 1.43 -16.18
N ALA A 43 13.20 2.74 -16.44
CA ALA A 43 13.12 3.76 -15.39
C ALA A 43 11.70 3.90 -14.82
N VAL A 44 10.68 3.53 -15.61
CA VAL A 44 9.27 3.60 -15.21
C VAL A 44 8.63 2.22 -15.31
N TYR A 45 7.92 1.82 -14.26
CA TYR A 45 7.13 0.60 -14.24
C TYR A 45 5.66 0.93 -13.99
N TYR A 46 4.77 0.28 -14.76
CA TYR A 46 3.34 0.35 -14.52
C TYR A 46 2.89 -0.78 -13.59
N PHE A 47 2.37 -0.43 -12.41
CA PHE A 47 1.75 -1.38 -11.49
C PHE A 47 0.22 -1.47 -11.75
N PRO A 48 -0.33 -2.65 -12.05
CA PRO A 48 -1.68 -2.80 -12.59
C PRO A 48 -2.80 -2.87 -11.53
N ALA A 49 -2.88 -1.89 -10.62
CA ALA A 49 -3.89 -1.89 -9.55
C ALA A 49 -5.34 -1.84 -10.06
N TYR A 50 -5.58 -1.14 -11.17
CA TYR A 50 -6.90 -1.05 -11.81
C TYR A 50 -7.33 -2.41 -12.36
N GLU A 51 -6.44 -3.11 -13.05
CA GLU A 51 -6.66 -4.41 -13.66
C GLU A 51 -6.82 -5.50 -12.58
N ILE A 52 -6.01 -5.48 -11.51
CA ILE A 52 -6.18 -6.39 -10.36
C ILE A 52 -7.63 -6.34 -9.84
N VAL A 53 -8.19 -5.14 -9.66
CA VAL A 53 -9.58 -5.03 -9.18
C VAL A 53 -10.59 -5.51 -10.22
N ASN A 54 -10.35 -5.27 -11.50
CA ASN A 54 -11.29 -5.65 -12.54
C ASN A 54 -11.23 -7.13 -12.94
N ASP A 55 -10.08 -7.79 -12.79
CA ASP A 55 -9.83 -9.12 -13.34
C ASP A 55 -9.59 -10.17 -12.26
N GLU A 56 -8.88 -9.84 -11.19
CA GLU A 56 -8.64 -10.77 -10.07
C GLU A 56 -9.71 -10.61 -8.98
N LEU A 57 -10.16 -9.38 -8.70
CA LEU A 57 -11.15 -9.04 -7.68
C LEU A 57 -12.49 -8.54 -8.26
N ARG A 58 -12.92 -9.12 -9.39
CA ARG A 58 -14.06 -8.67 -10.22
C ARG A 58 -15.44 -8.60 -9.53
N ASP A 59 -15.56 -9.02 -8.28
CA ASP A 59 -16.82 -9.14 -7.55
C ASP A 59 -17.11 -7.92 -6.66
N TYR A 60 -18.38 -7.49 -6.57
CA TYR A 60 -18.80 -6.37 -5.71
C TYR A 60 -18.50 -6.58 -4.23
N ARG A 61 -18.28 -7.82 -3.77
CA ARG A 61 -17.82 -8.14 -2.42
C ARG A 61 -16.50 -7.46 -2.06
N PHE A 62 -15.74 -6.99 -3.04
CA PHE A 62 -14.46 -6.31 -2.87
C PHE A 62 -14.59 -4.78 -2.84
N TYR A 63 -15.81 -4.25 -2.85
CA TYR A 63 -16.09 -2.83 -2.74
C TYR A 63 -16.66 -2.49 -1.35
N LYS A 64 -16.46 -1.23 -0.95
CA LYS A 64 -17.16 -0.64 0.20
C LYS A 64 -18.65 -0.49 -0.13
N ALA A 65 -19.44 -0.14 0.89
CA ALA A 65 -20.88 0.07 0.75
C ALA A 65 -21.27 1.13 -0.30
N ASP A 66 -20.37 2.05 -0.65
CA ASP A 66 -20.57 3.01 -1.72
C ASP A 66 -20.49 2.41 -3.13
N MET A 67 -20.00 1.17 -3.26
CA MET A 67 -19.80 0.46 -4.53
C MET A 67 -18.79 1.12 -5.46
N LEU A 68 -17.99 2.07 -4.96
CA LEU A 68 -17.02 2.86 -5.72
C LEU A 68 -15.58 2.58 -5.30
N HIS A 69 -15.36 2.45 -3.99
CA HIS A 69 -14.02 2.25 -3.42
C HIS A 69 -13.78 0.77 -3.12
N PRO A 70 -12.54 0.26 -3.33
CA PRO A 70 -12.16 -1.04 -2.83
C PRO A 70 -12.31 -1.10 -1.30
N ASN A 71 -12.76 -2.24 -0.78
CA ASN A 71 -12.79 -2.48 0.67
C ASN A 71 -11.42 -2.90 1.20
N ASP A 72 -11.34 -3.11 2.51
CA ASP A 72 -10.07 -3.37 3.17
C ASP A 72 -9.42 -4.69 2.69
N GLN A 73 -10.23 -5.71 2.37
CA GLN A 73 -9.72 -6.95 1.78
C GLN A 73 -9.08 -6.71 0.40
N ALA A 74 -9.71 -5.91 -0.44
CA ALA A 74 -9.17 -5.57 -1.75
C ALA A 74 -7.92 -4.69 -1.65
N VAL A 75 -7.91 -3.73 -0.72
CA VAL A 75 -6.74 -2.88 -0.45
C VAL A 75 -5.55 -3.73 0.01
N GLU A 76 -5.77 -4.67 0.94
CA GLU A 76 -4.71 -5.57 1.41
C GLU A 76 -4.19 -6.45 0.26
N TYR A 77 -5.08 -7.00 -0.55
CA TYR A 77 -4.65 -7.83 -1.69
C TYR A 77 -3.81 -7.05 -2.72
N ILE A 78 -4.20 -5.80 -3.03
CA ILE A 78 -3.41 -4.92 -3.91
C ILE A 78 -2.06 -4.60 -3.27
N TRP A 79 -2.02 -4.36 -1.96
CA TRP A 79 -0.79 -4.12 -1.21
C TRP A 79 0.16 -5.33 -1.27
N GLU A 80 -0.36 -6.55 -1.09
CA GLU A 80 0.42 -7.77 -1.25
C GLU A 80 1.04 -7.90 -2.65
N ARG A 81 0.25 -7.64 -3.71
CA ARG A 81 0.76 -7.66 -5.09
C ARG A 81 1.83 -6.60 -5.31
N LEU A 82 1.63 -5.38 -4.80
CA LEU A 82 2.61 -4.30 -4.90
C LEU A 82 3.92 -4.67 -4.22
N VAL A 83 3.86 -5.20 -3.00
CA VAL A 83 5.05 -5.64 -2.26
C VAL A 83 5.75 -6.77 -3.02
N GLU A 84 4.99 -7.76 -3.51
CA GLU A 84 5.55 -8.88 -4.25
C GLU A 84 6.33 -8.42 -5.49
N THR A 85 5.75 -7.52 -6.29
CA THR A 85 6.27 -7.12 -7.60
C THR A 85 7.31 -6.01 -7.52
N CYS A 86 7.16 -5.07 -6.59
CA CYS A 86 7.91 -3.81 -6.63
C CYS A 86 8.97 -3.67 -5.52
N PHE A 87 8.92 -4.49 -4.47
CA PHE A 87 9.84 -4.38 -3.35
C PHE A 87 10.98 -5.40 -3.45
N SER A 88 12.19 -4.96 -3.12
CA SER A 88 13.36 -5.85 -3.01
C SER A 88 13.23 -6.80 -1.82
N SER A 89 14.08 -7.83 -1.77
CA SER A 89 14.20 -8.74 -0.63
C SER A 89 14.48 -8.00 0.68
N GLU A 90 15.32 -6.98 0.63
CA GLU A 90 15.72 -6.17 1.78
C GLU A 90 14.54 -5.34 2.27
N ALA A 91 13.79 -4.74 1.35
CA ALA A 91 12.59 -3.97 1.68
C ALA A 91 11.47 -4.87 2.25
N LYS A 92 11.30 -6.09 1.71
CA LYS A 92 10.37 -7.09 2.26
C LYS A 92 10.74 -7.50 3.69
N LYS A 93 12.02 -7.76 3.97
CA LYS A 93 12.52 -8.05 5.33
C LYS A 93 12.27 -6.89 6.29
N PHE A 94 12.47 -5.66 5.83
CA PHE A 94 12.13 -4.47 6.61
C PHE A 94 10.64 -4.44 6.95
N LEU A 95 9.76 -4.63 5.97
CA LEU A 95 8.31 -4.63 6.17
C LEU A 95 7.86 -5.71 7.16
N GLU A 96 8.44 -6.91 7.11
CA GLU A 96 8.17 -7.99 8.06
C GLU A 96 8.55 -7.61 9.50
N ALA A 97 9.70 -6.96 9.68
CA ALA A 97 10.15 -6.47 10.98
C ALA A 97 9.32 -5.26 11.47
N TRP A 98 8.90 -4.39 10.55
CA TRP A 98 8.16 -3.17 10.84
C TRP A 98 6.68 -3.43 11.17
N ARG A 99 6.03 -4.37 10.49
CA ARG A 99 4.59 -4.66 10.65
C ARG A 99 4.15 -4.83 12.12
N PRO A 100 4.77 -5.70 12.95
CA PRO A 100 4.35 -5.86 14.34
C PRO A 100 4.59 -4.61 15.20
N ILE A 101 5.56 -3.77 14.84
CA ILE A 101 5.80 -2.49 15.53
C ILE A 101 4.68 -1.51 15.19
N LYS A 102 4.34 -1.36 13.90
CA LYS A 102 3.25 -0.50 13.43
C LYS A 102 1.91 -0.89 14.07
N GLU A 103 1.61 -2.19 14.11
CA GLU A 103 0.41 -2.72 14.77
C GLU A 103 0.40 -2.41 16.28
N ALA A 104 1.53 -2.58 16.94
CA ALA A 104 1.66 -2.29 18.36
C ALA A 104 1.49 -0.80 18.69
N LEU A 105 2.03 0.09 17.86
CA LEU A 105 1.87 1.55 17.99
C LEU A 105 0.42 2.00 17.71
N GLY A 106 -0.29 1.31 16.82
CA GLY A 106 -1.71 1.57 16.54
C GLY A 106 -2.67 1.03 17.61
N HIS A 107 -2.18 0.22 18.56
CA HIS A 107 -3.03 -0.40 19.58
C HIS A 107 -3.58 0.63 20.58
N ARG A 108 -4.90 0.63 20.76
CA ARG A 108 -5.60 1.45 21.77
C ARG A 108 -5.91 0.58 22.99
N PRO A 109 -5.19 0.74 24.11
CA PRO A 109 -5.41 -0.08 25.30
C PRO A 109 -6.74 0.26 25.99
N PHE A 110 -7.39 -0.76 26.55
CA PHE A 110 -8.56 -0.56 27.41
C PHE A 110 -8.20 0.09 28.75
N ASN A 111 -7.03 -0.25 29.32
CA ASN A 111 -6.47 0.37 30.51
C ASN A 111 -5.00 0.79 30.27
N PRO A 112 -4.75 2.07 29.92
CA PRO A 112 -3.41 2.59 29.66
C PRO A 112 -2.45 2.53 30.86
N ASP A 113 -2.98 2.48 32.08
CA ASP A 113 -2.16 2.47 33.30
C ASP A 113 -1.80 1.07 33.78
N SER A 114 -2.32 0.03 33.12
CA SER A 114 -2.04 -1.35 33.48
C SER A 114 -0.56 -1.69 33.30
N GLU A 115 -0.03 -2.50 34.23
CA GLU A 115 1.33 -3.04 34.14
C GLU A 115 1.56 -3.82 32.84
N ALA A 116 0.55 -4.59 32.42
CA ALA A 116 0.59 -5.34 31.16
C ALA A 116 0.78 -4.42 29.94
N TYR A 117 0.08 -3.29 29.88
CA TYR A 117 0.25 -2.34 28.77
C TYR A 117 1.62 -1.65 28.82
N ARG A 118 2.11 -1.27 30.01
CA ARG A 118 3.45 -0.69 30.17
C ARG A 118 4.54 -1.66 29.68
N LEU A 119 4.44 -2.94 30.05
CA LEU A 119 5.38 -3.98 29.62
C LEU A 119 5.29 -4.24 28.10
N PHE A 120 4.07 -4.24 27.55
CA PHE A 120 3.85 -4.33 26.11
C PHE A 120 4.54 -3.17 25.37
N MET A 121 4.33 -1.94 25.81
CA MET A 121 4.96 -0.76 25.20
C MET A 121 6.48 -0.74 25.37
N GLN A 122 7.01 -1.24 26.48
CA GLN A 122 8.46 -1.40 26.65
C GLN A 122 9.04 -2.33 25.58
N LYS A 123 8.45 -3.51 25.38
CA LYS A 123 8.87 -4.45 24.32
C LYS A 123 8.77 -3.84 22.92
N THR A 124 7.74 -3.03 22.67
CA THR A 124 7.60 -2.30 21.41
C THR A 124 8.75 -1.30 21.20
N LYS A 125 9.13 -0.56 22.24
CA LYS A 125 10.26 0.37 22.20
C LYS A 125 11.60 -0.33 21.97
N GLU A 126 11.82 -1.49 22.60
CA GLU A 126 13.02 -2.30 22.38
C GLU A 126 13.12 -2.76 20.92
N LYS A 127 12.00 -3.20 20.32
CA LYS A 127 11.96 -3.54 18.88
C LYS A 127 12.23 -2.35 17.97
N ILE A 128 11.71 -1.16 18.32
CA ILE A 128 11.99 0.08 17.57
C ILE A 128 13.48 0.40 17.62
N GLN A 129 14.11 0.32 18.79
CA GLN A 129 15.54 0.58 18.94
C GLN A 129 16.38 -0.42 18.13
N TRP A 130 16.03 -1.70 18.18
CA TRP A 130 16.68 -2.72 17.36
C TRP A 130 16.52 -2.44 15.86
N LEU A 131 15.32 -2.04 15.41
CA LEU A 131 15.10 -1.71 14.00
C LEU A 131 15.90 -0.48 13.56
N LYS A 132 16.00 0.56 14.42
CA LYS A 132 16.84 1.74 14.16
C LYS A 132 18.33 1.41 14.08
N GLN A 133 18.80 0.38 14.80
CA GLN A 133 20.18 -0.08 14.67
C GLN A 133 20.44 -0.76 13.32
N LEU A 134 19.45 -1.50 12.80
CA LEU A 134 19.54 -2.15 11.49
C LEU A 134 19.36 -1.16 10.33
N TYR A 135 18.57 -0.10 10.54
CA TYR A 135 18.25 0.92 9.55
C TYR A 135 18.49 2.32 10.15
N PRO A 136 19.74 2.81 10.17
CA PRO A 136 20.10 4.07 10.84
C PRO A 136 19.39 5.31 10.32
N ASP A 137 19.01 5.30 9.04
CA ASP A 137 18.28 6.40 8.37
C ASP A 137 16.76 6.35 8.61
N LEU A 138 16.27 5.42 9.44
CA LEU A 138 14.85 5.30 9.76
C LEU A 138 14.39 6.41 10.70
N GLU A 139 13.73 7.42 10.14
CA GLU A 139 12.94 8.39 10.88
C GLU A 139 11.56 7.81 11.19
N LEU A 140 11.17 7.86 12.47
CA LEU A 140 9.82 7.51 12.90
C LEU A 140 9.16 8.81 13.36
N ASP A 141 8.08 9.22 12.69
CA ASP A 141 7.22 10.28 13.20
C ASP A 141 6.55 9.77 14.48
N GLU A 142 6.80 10.45 15.61
CA GLU A 142 6.19 10.21 16.92
C GLU A 142 4.74 10.72 17.00
#